data_AF-A0A183DHS4-F1
#
_entry.id   AF-A0A183DHS4-F1
#
_cell.length_a   1.000
_cell.length_b   1.000
_cell.length_c   1.000
_cell.angle_alpha   90.00
_cell.angle_beta   90.00
_cell.angle_gamma   90.00
#
_symmetry.space_group_name_H-M   'P 1'
#
loop_
_entity.id
_entity.type
_entity.pdbx_description
1 polymer ?
#
loop_
_entity_poly.entity_id
_entity_poly.type
_entity_poly.pdbx_seq_one_letter_code
_entity_poly.pdbx_strand_id
1 'polypeptide(L)'
;MVLGGSFEFWKQYNKEIVERESDDIELPPLIKQFKNLSENKKERPLCLPYSLKARFFIHAHLSRFPLTSPNLRNDSSYVISKCVMLINEMLSISQHLCFYGNPSRCPSLDTIENLAKLLPMIVQAQWPKNSPLLQLPHITEQNLHHFRRVRLFFFVRVVLDMQ
;
A
#
# COMPACT_ATOMS: atom_id res chain seq x y z
N MET A 1 -0.54 -1.28 -8.73
CA MET A 1 0.35 -1.98 -7.79
C MET A 1 0.12 -3.49 -7.90
N VAL A 2 1.18 -4.31 -7.94
CA VAL A 2 1.10 -5.78 -8.14
C VAL A 2 0.42 -6.50 -6.97
N LEU A 3 0.68 -6.05 -5.73
CA LEU A 3 0.06 -6.61 -4.52
C LEU A 3 -1.46 -6.75 -4.60
N GLY A 4 -2.16 -5.79 -5.20
CA GLY A 4 -3.61 -5.88 -5.30
C GLY A 4 -4.10 -7.02 -6.22
N GLY A 5 -3.22 -7.67 -6.98
CA GLY A 5 -3.54 -8.85 -7.79
C GLY A 5 -3.43 -10.19 -7.04
N SER A 6 -3.16 -10.17 -5.73
CA SER A 6 -3.00 -11.39 -4.93
C SER A 6 -4.32 -12.15 -4.78
N PHE A 7 -4.27 -13.48 -4.87
CA PHE A 7 -5.46 -14.33 -4.76
C PHE A 7 -6.02 -14.44 -3.34
N GLU A 8 -5.28 -14.01 -2.33
CA GLU A 8 -5.71 -13.83 -0.95
C GLU A 8 -6.89 -12.85 -0.83
N PHE A 9 -7.05 -11.96 -1.82
CA PHE A 9 -8.13 -10.98 -1.91
C PHE A 9 -9.30 -11.44 -2.78
N TRP A 10 -9.23 -12.65 -3.34
CA TRP A 10 -10.25 -13.16 -4.23
C TRP A 10 -11.13 -14.20 -3.54
N LYS A 11 -12.44 -13.95 -3.49
CA LYS A 11 -13.44 -14.85 -2.89
C LYS A 11 -13.38 -16.30 -3.40
N GLN A 12 -13.00 -16.51 -4.66
CA GLN A 12 -12.87 -17.85 -5.23
C GLN A 12 -11.79 -18.70 -4.55
N TYR A 13 -10.69 -18.07 -4.13
CA TYR A 13 -9.56 -18.73 -3.48
C TYR A 13 -9.57 -18.55 -1.96
N ASN A 14 -10.31 -17.57 -1.46
CA ASN A 14 -10.40 -17.28 -0.04
C ASN A 14 -11.84 -16.95 0.40
N LYS A 15 -12.42 -17.86 1.19
CA LYS A 15 -13.80 -17.74 1.69
C LYS A 15 -13.97 -16.67 2.77
N GLU A 16 -12.88 -16.14 3.34
CA GLU A 16 -12.93 -15.03 4.30
C GLU A 16 -13.33 -13.70 3.63
N ILE A 17 -13.17 -13.61 2.30
CA ILE A 17 -13.54 -12.42 1.53
C ILE A 17 -15.05 -12.34 1.35
N VAL A 18 -15.62 -11.22 1.79
CA VAL A 18 -17.03 -10.90 1.61
C VAL A 18 -17.20 -9.96 0.42
N GLU A 19 -17.99 -10.38 -0.56
CA GLU A 19 -18.44 -9.57 -1.69
C GLU A 19 -19.91 -9.23 -1.47
N ARG A 20 -20.24 -7.94 -1.55
CA ARG A 20 -21.58 -7.40 -1.28
C ARG A 20 -22.04 -6.57 -2.47
N GLU A 21 -23.32 -6.61 -2.79
CA GLU A 21 -23.91 -5.76 -3.86
C GLU A 21 -23.77 -4.26 -3.54
N SER A 22 -23.70 -3.89 -2.26
CA SER A 22 -23.43 -2.52 -1.83
C SER A 22 -22.09 -1.98 -2.36
N ASP A 23 -21.11 -2.86 -2.59
CA ASP A 23 -19.78 -2.47 -3.05
C ASP A 23 -19.85 -1.88 -4.47
N ASP A 24 -20.77 -2.34 -5.31
CA ASP A 24 -20.98 -1.86 -6.69
C ASP A 24 -21.56 -0.44 -6.73
N ILE A 25 -22.11 0.05 -5.61
CA ILE A 25 -22.65 1.40 -5.48
C ILE A 25 -21.64 2.31 -4.76
N GLU A 26 -21.02 1.81 -3.68
CA GLU A 26 -20.13 2.61 -2.82
C GLU A 26 -18.72 2.80 -3.41
N LEU A 27 -18.14 1.80 -4.07
CA LEU A 27 -16.75 1.86 -4.53
C LEU A 27 -16.53 2.73 -5.78
N PRO A 28 -17.36 2.68 -6.84
CA PRO A 28 -17.10 3.46 -8.05
C PRO A 28 -16.92 4.98 -7.84
N PRO A 29 -17.75 5.68 -7.05
CA PRO A 29 -17.54 7.10 -6.82
C PRO A 29 -16.26 7.39 -6.01
N LEU A 30 -15.86 6.50 -5.11
CA LEU A 30 -14.63 6.63 -4.34
C LEU A 30 -13.40 6.39 -5.24
N ILE A 31 -13.42 5.33 -6.05
CA ILE A 31 -12.35 4.97 -6.99
C ILE A 31 -12.05 6.13 -7.95
N LYS A 32 -13.09 6.78 -8.49
CA LYS A 32 -12.93 7.95 -9.39
C LYS A 32 -12.19 9.13 -8.77
N GLN A 33 -12.14 9.24 -7.44
CA GLN A 33 -11.37 10.30 -6.75
C GLN A 33 -9.85 10.05 -6.83
N PHE A 34 -9.43 8.80 -7.07
CA PHE A 34 -8.02 8.41 -7.10
C PHE A 34 -7.51 8.28 -8.54
N LYS A 35 -6.67 9.24 -8.98
CA LYS A 35 -6.15 9.28 -10.37
C LYS A 35 -5.19 8.13 -10.75
N ASN A 36 -4.54 7.49 -9.77
CA ASN A 36 -3.39 6.58 -10.01
C ASN A 36 -3.70 5.10 -9.73
N LEU A 37 -4.96 4.65 -9.83
CA LEU A 37 -5.32 3.26 -9.54
C LEU A 37 -4.94 2.26 -10.64
N SER A 38 -4.44 2.71 -11.79
CA SER A 38 -4.11 1.85 -12.94
C SER A 38 -5.32 1.03 -13.43
N GLU A 39 -6.50 1.65 -13.50
CA GLU A 39 -7.76 1.03 -13.95
C GLU A 39 -7.65 0.41 -15.35
N ASN A 40 -6.83 0.98 -16.22
CA ASN A 40 -6.69 0.56 -17.62
C ASN A 40 -5.77 -0.66 -17.85
N LYS A 41 -5.31 -1.34 -16.80
CA LYS A 41 -4.51 -2.57 -16.97
C LYS A 41 -5.40 -3.72 -17.42
N LYS A 42 -5.19 -4.20 -18.67
CA LYS A 42 -5.94 -5.31 -19.26
C LYS A 42 -5.42 -6.71 -18.88
N GLU A 43 -4.27 -6.77 -18.23
CA GLU A 43 -3.62 -8.03 -17.85
C GLU A 43 -4.33 -8.68 -16.65
N ARG A 44 -4.62 -9.99 -16.74
CA ARG A 44 -5.10 -10.77 -15.59
C ARG A 44 -3.93 -11.05 -14.64
N PRO A 45 -4.10 -10.97 -13.32
CA PRO A 45 -5.36 -10.75 -12.58
C PRO A 45 -5.73 -9.28 -12.33
N LEU A 46 -4.92 -8.32 -12.78
CA LEU A 46 -5.06 -6.89 -12.43
C LEU A 46 -6.32 -6.23 -13.04
N CYS A 47 -6.91 -6.81 -14.09
CA CYS A 47 -8.17 -6.34 -14.67
C CYS A 47 -9.42 -6.80 -13.90
N LEU A 48 -9.29 -7.68 -12.91
CA LEU A 48 -10.42 -8.23 -12.17
C LEU A 48 -10.94 -7.25 -11.09
N PRO A 49 -12.26 -7.23 -10.80
CA PRO A 49 -12.86 -6.30 -9.85
C PRO A 49 -12.25 -6.37 -8.43
N TYR A 50 -11.97 -7.58 -7.93
CA TYR A 50 -11.34 -7.76 -6.62
C TYR A 50 -9.97 -7.06 -6.56
N SER A 51 -9.23 -7.09 -7.67
CA SER A 51 -7.91 -6.49 -7.73
C SER A 51 -7.97 -4.97 -7.74
N LEU A 52 -8.99 -4.40 -8.38
CA LEU A 52 -9.25 -2.97 -8.31
C LEU A 52 -9.66 -2.55 -6.88
N LYS A 53 -10.55 -3.32 -6.23
CA LYS A 53 -10.97 -3.11 -4.84
C LYS A 53 -9.77 -3.14 -3.87
N ALA A 54 -8.91 -4.15 -3.96
CA ALA A 54 -7.70 -4.25 -3.13
C ALA A 54 -6.73 -3.08 -3.36
N ARG A 55 -6.49 -2.68 -4.62
CA ARG A 55 -5.65 -1.52 -4.94
C ARG A 55 -6.23 -0.22 -4.38
N PHE A 56 -7.54 -0.04 -4.48
CA PHE A 56 -8.23 1.10 -3.89
C PHE A 56 -7.97 1.20 -2.39
N PHE A 57 -8.19 0.11 -1.63
CA PHE A 57 -7.96 0.14 -0.20
C PHE A 57 -6.51 0.44 0.18
N ILE A 58 -5.54 -0.11 -0.55
CA ILE A 58 -4.13 0.16 -0.27
C ILE A 58 -3.79 1.63 -0.57
N HIS A 59 -4.30 2.19 -1.66
CA HIS A 59 -4.12 3.62 -1.96
C HIS A 59 -4.82 4.53 -0.93
N ALA A 60 -6.02 4.15 -0.49
CA ALA A 60 -6.77 4.86 0.53
C ALA A 60 -6.01 4.86 1.86
N HIS A 61 -5.45 3.70 2.26
CA HIS A 61 -4.62 3.55 3.46
C HIS A 61 -3.36 4.42 3.40
N LEU A 62 -2.59 4.36 2.32
CA LEU A 62 -1.37 5.16 2.15
C LEU A 62 -1.64 6.68 2.09
N SER A 63 -2.86 7.06 1.74
CA SER A 63 -3.31 8.46 1.70
C SER A 63 -4.05 8.89 2.97
N ARG A 64 -4.20 7.99 3.95
CA ARG A 64 -5.00 8.19 5.18
C ARG A 64 -6.43 8.68 4.89
N PHE A 65 -7.01 8.19 3.79
CA PHE A 65 -8.35 8.56 3.37
C PHE A 65 -9.40 7.90 4.27
N PRO A 66 -10.31 8.66 4.91
CA PRO A 66 -11.33 8.10 5.78
C PRO A 66 -12.42 7.40 4.96
N LEU A 67 -12.65 6.12 5.25
CA LEU A 67 -13.77 5.37 4.66
C LEU A 67 -15.01 5.52 5.54
N THR A 68 -16.11 6.01 4.96
CA THR A 68 -17.38 6.28 5.68
C THR A 68 -18.10 5.00 6.12
N SER A 69 -18.07 3.97 5.28
CA SER A 69 -18.78 2.70 5.52
C SER A 69 -17.97 1.78 6.46
N PRO A 70 -18.59 1.24 7.54
CA PRO A 70 -17.90 0.32 8.44
C PRO A 70 -17.49 -0.98 7.75
N ASN A 71 -18.28 -1.44 6.77
CA ASN A 71 -17.96 -2.64 6.00
C ASN A 71 -16.68 -2.44 5.17
N LEU A 72 -16.55 -1.30 4.48
CA LEU A 72 -15.35 -0.97 3.71
C LEU A 72 -14.12 -0.81 4.61
N ARG A 73 -14.29 -0.32 5.85
CA ARG A 73 -13.20 -0.24 6.83
C ARG A 73 -12.71 -1.62 7.25
N ASN A 74 -13.62 -2.57 7.49
CA ASN A 74 -13.26 -3.94 7.82
C ASN A 74 -12.54 -4.63 6.66
N ASP A 75 -13.07 -4.49 5.44
CA ASP A 75 -12.46 -5.05 4.24
C ASP A 75 -11.06 -4.43 3.98
N SER A 76 -10.92 -3.12 4.17
CA SER A 76 -9.63 -2.43 4.08
C SER A 76 -8.64 -2.95 5.12
N SER A 77 -9.06 -3.06 6.39
CA SER A 77 -8.21 -3.59 7.48
C SER A 77 -7.73 -5.02 7.19
N TYR A 78 -8.61 -5.86 6.65
CA TYR A 78 -8.26 -7.20 6.20
C TYR A 78 -7.18 -7.16 5.10
N VAL A 79 -7.38 -6.37 4.04
CA VAL A 79 -6.41 -6.25 2.94
C VAL A 79 -5.04 -5.79 3.46
N ILE A 80 -5.00 -4.75 4.29
CA ILE A 80 -3.76 -4.22 4.86
C ILE A 80 -3.05 -5.25 5.75
N SER A 81 -3.79 -6.04 6.53
CA SER A 81 -3.22 -7.09 7.38
C SER A 81 -2.44 -8.13 6.58
N LYS A 82 -2.90 -8.49 5.38
CA LYS A 82 -2.22 -9.45 4.50
C LYS A 82 -1.07 -8.83 3.70
N CYS A 83 -1.10 -7.50 3.45
CA CYS A 83 -0.04 -6.83 2.71
C CYS A 83 1.35 -7.02 3.33
N VAL A 84 1.47 -6.98 4.66
CA VAL A 84 2.75 -7.16 5.36
C VAL A 84 3.38 -8.51 5.01
N MET A 85 2.60 -9.59 5.13
CA MET A 85 3.05 -10.95 4.79
C MET A 85 3.43 -11.03 3.29
N LEU A 86 2.58 -10.55 2.40
CA LEU A 86 2.82 -10.61 0.96
C LEU A 86 4.09 -9.85 0.54
N ILE A 87 4.35 -8.68 1.15
CA ILE A 87 5.57 -7.90 0.87
C ILE A 87 6.82 -8.65 1.34
N ASN A 88 6.78 -9.27 2.52
CA ASN A 88 7.89 -10.08 3.02
C ASN A 88 8.19 -11.27 2.11
N GLU A 89 7.16 -11.94 1.59
CA GLU A 89 7.33 -13.02 0.61
C GLU A 89 7.90 -12.51 -0.71
N MET A 90 7.43 -11.36 -1.22
CA MET A 90 7.99 -10.74 -2.42
C MET A 90 9.48 -10.39 -2.24
N LEU A 91 9.87 -9.89 -1.06
CA LEU A 91 11.27 -9.60 -0.74
C LEU A 91 12.11 -10.89 -0.67
N SER A 92 11.59 -11.93 -0.01
CA SER A 92 12.25 -13.24 0.11
C SER A 92 12.45 -13.90 -1.26
N ILE A 93 11.43 -13.86 -2.13
CA ILE A 93 11.53 -14.35 -3.52
C ILE A 93 12.57 -13.54 -4.30
N SER A 94 12.57 -12.21 -4.13
CA SER A 94 13.55 -11.36 -4.81
C SER A 94 14.98 -11.70 -4.40
N GLN A 95 15.23 -11.90 -3.10
CA GLN A 95 16.52 -12.35 -2.57
C GLN A 95 16.91 -13.72 -3.15
N HIS A 96 16.01 -14.70 -3.14
CA HIS A 96 16.29 -16.02 -3.71
C HIS A 96 16.63 -15.95 -5.20
N LEU A 97 15.94 -15.11 -5.97
CA LEU A 97 16.26 -14.89 -7.38
C LEU A 97 17.62 -14.22 -7.59
N CYS A 98 18.07 -13.35 -6.68
CA CYS A 98 19.40 -12.75 -6.74
C CYS A 98 20.52 -13.74 -6.42
N PHE A 99 20.37 -14.58 -5.39
CA PHE A 99 21.44 -15.46 -4.90
C PHE A 99 21.48 -16.82 -5.60
N TYR A 100 20.32 -17.39 -5.92
CA TYR A 100 20.21 -18.75 -6.46
C TYR A 100 19.62 -18.77 -7.87
N GLY A 101 19.09 -17.66 -8.35
CA GLY A 101 18.49 -17.55 -9.67
C GLY A 101 19.51 -17.37 -10.79
N ASN A 102 19.01 -17.47 -12.02
CA ASN A 102 19.80 -17.09 -13.18
C ASN A 102 20.07 -15.57 -13.14
N PRO A 103 21.32 -15.10 -13.32
CA PRO A 103 21.64 -13.68 -13.34
C PRO A 103 20.78 -12.84 -14.29
N SER A 104 20.31 -13.43 -15.41
CA SER A 104 19.40 -12.78 -16.36
C SER A 104 17.97 -12.56 -15.84
N ARG A 105 17.58 -13.26 -14.77
CA ARG A 105 16.27 -13.13 -14.09
C ARG A 105 16.38 -12.45 -12.74
N CYS A 106 17.57 -11.97 -12.38
CA CYS A 106 17.79 -11.21 -11.16
C CYS A 106 16.99 -9.90 -11.23
N PRO A 107 16.14 -9.58 -10.23
CA PRO A 107 15.48 -8.29 -10.18
C PRO A 107 16.51 -7.16 -10.07
N SER A 108 16.21 -6.00 -10.64
CA SER A 108 17.09 -4.83 -10.50
C SER A 108 17.20 -4.40 -9.04
N LEU A 109 18.33 -3.79 -8.66
CA LEU A 109 18.53 -3.23 -7.32
C LEU A 109 17.42 -2.23 -6.96
N ASP A 110 16.99 -1.41 -7.93
CA ASP A 110 15.86 -0.49 -7.76
C ASP A 110 14.57 -1.23 -7.37
N THR A 111 14.33 -2.41 -7.92
CA THR A 111 13.14 -3.21 -7.59
C THR A 111 13.20 -3.68 -6.14
N ILE A 112 14.36 -4.16 -5.69
CA ILE A 112 14.58 -4.63 -4.32
C ILE A 112 14.45 -3.47 -3.34
N GLU A 113 15.05 -2.32 -3.63
CA GLU A 113 14.95 -1.11 -2.80
C GLU A 113 13.50 -0.61 -2.72
N ASN A 114 12.76 -0.62 -3.83
CA ASN A 114 11.34 -0.26 -3.84
C ASN A 114 10.47 -1.23 -3.04
N LEU A 115 10.78 -2.54 -3.07
CA LEU A 115 10.09 -3.53 -2.23
C LEU A 115 10.40 -3.33 -0.75
N ALA A 116 11.66 -3.08 -0.39
CA ALA A 116 12.06 -2.80 0.98
C ALA A 116 11.39 -1.54 1.53
N LYS A 117 11.19 -0.51 0.69
CA LYS A 117 10.44 0.71 1.05
C LYS A 117 8.94 0.49 1.19
N LEU A 118 8.37 -0.55 0.57
CA LEU A 118 6.93 -0.77 0.55
C LEU A 118 6.38 -1.20 1.92
N LEU A 119 7.15 -1.99 2.67
CA LEU A 119 6.76 -2.43 4.02
C LEU A 119 6.57 -1.25 5.00
N PRO A 120 7.55 -0.34 5.20
CA PRO A 120 7.36 0.81 6.08
C PRO A 120 6.26 1.75 5.59
N MET A 121 6.02 1.87 4.27
CA MET A 121 4.87 2.62 3.74
C MET A 121 3.54 2.08 4.25
N ILE A 122 3.35 0.75 4.21
CA ILE A 122 2.13 0.09 4.67
C ILE A 122 1.97 0.24 6.19
N VAL A 123 3.04 -0.01 6.95
CA VAL A 123 3.01 0.07 8.42
C VAL A 123 2.71 1.49 8.90
N GLN A 124 3.35 2.50 8.30
CA GLN A 124 3.18 3.91 8.68
C GLN A 124 1.98 4.60 8.02
N ALA A 125 1.31 3.90 7.09
CA ALA A 125 0.20 4.41 6.29
C ALA A 125 0.57 5.71 5.54
N GLN A 126 1.72 5.73 4.85
CA GLN A 126 2.23 6.91 4.15
C GLN A 126 2.93 6.60 2.83
N TRP A 127 2.90 7.56 1.90
CA TRP A 127 3.71 7.51 0.69
C TRP A 127 5.19 7.88 0.97
N PRO A 128 6.16 7.41 0.17
CA PRO A 128 7.59 7.72 0.36
C PRO A 128 7.94 9.20 0.27
N LYS A 129 7.13 9.95 -0.48
CA LYS A 129 7.29 11.41 -0.66
C LYS A 129 6.83 12.22 0.55
N ASN A 130 6.11 11.61 1.49
CA ASN A 130 5.55 12.29 2.64
C ASN A 130 6.65 12.52 3.69
N SER A 131 6.49 13.55 4.52
CA SER A 131 7.44 13.84 5.60
C SER A 131 7.41 12.73 6.66
N PRO A 132 8.56 12.22 7.14
CA PRO A 132 8.60 11.21 8.20
C PRO A 132 8.00 11.72 9.51
N LEU A 133 7.91 13.04 9.71
CA LEU A 133 7.26 13.65 10.88
C LEU A 133 5.77 13.29 10.99
N LEU A 134 5.13 12.93 9.89
CA LEU A 134 3.72 12.53 9.89
C LEU A 134 3.52 11.12 10.47
N GLN A 135 4.58 10.39 10.82
CA GLN A 135 4.51 9.15 11.60
C GLN A 135 4.09 9.42 13.05
N LEU A 136 4.35 10.62 13.56
CA LEU A 136 4.03 10.99 14.93
C LEU A 136 2.52 11.23 15.12
N PRO A 137 1.95 10.81 16.26
CA PRO A 137 0.54 11.02 16.55
C PRO A 137 0.21 12.52 16.62
N HIS A 138 -1.01 12.87 16.20
CA HIS A 138 -1.54 14.24 16.17
C HIS A 138 -0.79 15.24 15.26
N ILE A 139 0.19 14.79 14.47
CA ILE A 139 0.85 15.64 13.47
C ILE A 139 0.08 15.59 12.15
N THR A 140 -0.40 16.75 11.71
CA THR A 140 -1.06 16.93 10.42
C THR A 140 -0.17 17.70 9.45
N GLU A 141 -0.56 17.76 8.18
CA GLU A 141 0.17 18.52 7.15
C GLU A 141 0.29 20.02 7.49
N GLN A 142 -0.69 20.58 8.19
CA GLN A 142 -0.66 21.98 8.65
C GLN A 142 0.51 22.25 9.60
N ASN A 143 0.78 21.32 10.52
CA ASN A 143 1.89 21.42 11.47
C ASN A 143 3.25 21.38 10.76
N LEU A 144 3.36 20.65 9.64
CA LEU A 144 4.60 20.57 8.86
C LEU A 144 5.05 21.92 8.31
N HIS A 145 4.12 22.78 7.91
CA HIS A 145 4.45 24.12 7.43
C HIS A 145 5.18 24.94 8.50
N HIS A 146 4.76 24.82 9.76
CA HIS A 146 5.43 25.46 10.89
C HIS A 146 6.79 24.81 11.19
N PHE A 147 6.90 23.48 11.17
CA PHE A 147 8.17 22.79 11.41
C PHE A 147 9.24 23.06 10.35
N ARG A 148 8.84 23.27 9.09
CA ARG A 148 9.78 23.68 8.01
C ARG A 148 10.42 25.02 8.32
N ARG A 149 9.66 25.95 8.90
CA ARG A 149 10.15 27.27 9.28
C ARG A 149 11.17 27.23 10.43
N VAL A 150 11.03 26.28 11.35
CA VAL A 150 11.88 26.14 12.55
C VAL A 150 13.10 25.22 12.32
N ARG A 151 13.30 24.69 11.11
CA ARG A 151 14.42 23.76 10.75
C ARG A 151 14.51 22.50 11.63
N LEU A 152 13.40 22.04 12.19
CA LEU A 152 13.32 20.79 12.99
C LEU A 152 13.61 19.50 12.18
N PHE A 153 13.72 19.61 10.86
CA PHE A 153 13.94 18.48 9.94
C PHE A 153 15.23 17.70 10.20
N PHE A 154 16.28 18.34 10.71
CA PHE A 154 17.58 17.68 10.94
C PHE A 154 17.60 16.78 12.18
N PHE A 155 16.85 17.13 13.23
CA PHE A 155 16.94 16.41 14.51
C PHE A 155 16.15 15.10 14.49
N VAL A 156 14.96 15.10 13.88
CA VAL A 156 14.07 13.94 13.92
C VAL A 156 14.45 12.87 12.90
N ARG A 157 15.07 13.25 11.78
CA ARG A 157 15.51 12.29 10.75
C ARG A 157 16.61 11.36 11.26
N VAL A 158 17.54 11.87 12.07
CA VAL A 158 18.59 11.05 12.71
C VAL A 158 17.98 10.04 13.70
N VAL A 159 16.90 10.40 14.39
CA VAL A 159 16.27 9.51 15.39
C VAL A 159 15.34 8.48 14.75
N LEU A 160 14.62 8.84 13.68
CA LEU A 160 13.69 7.92 13.00
C LEU A 160 14.39 7.00 11.97
N ASP A 161 15.50 7.40 11.36
CA ASP A 161 16.26 6.54 10.43
C ASP A 161 17.16 5.51 11.16
N MET A 162 17.19 5.53 12.52
CA MET A 162 17.97 4.62 13.38
C MET A 162 17.16 3.43 13.96
N GLN A 163 15.86 3.31 13.64
CA GLN A 163 15.00 2.17 14.02
C GLN A 163 14.63 1.33 12.79
#